data_AF-A0A292SW44-F1
#
_entry.id   AF-A0A292SW44-F1
#
_cell.length_a   1.000
_cell.length_b   1.000
_cell.length_c   1.000
_cell.angle_alpha   90.00
_cell.angle_beta   90.00
_cell.angle_gamma   90.00
#
_symmetry.space_group_name_H-M   'P 1'
#
loop_
_entity.id
_entity.type
_entity.pdbx_description
1 polymer ?
#
loop_
_entity_poly.entity_id
_entity_poly.type
_entity_poly.pdbx_seq_one_letter_code
_entity_poly.pdbx_strand_id
1 'polypeptide(L)'
;MKIAGNLINPSVLIIGCFHGDEPQGEYLIERYLDKKPDTNIVFIPCLNKYGTKNGIRTNENGVDLNRNFPTQNWEKTEKNEFFGGEEPASEIETRFVMETVEKYKPRLILTLHAPYKIVNYDGDALVAANAISKIIGYPVEESIGYPTPGSFGTWAGVEKGIPTITLELDEEVEVQLLQEPVFKIFEMLEKY
;
A
#
# COMPACT_ATOMS: atom_id res chain seq x y z
N MET A 1 7.59 12.05 -4.86
CA MET A 1 7.10 11.28 -3.69
C MET A 1 7.38 12.06 -2.41
N LYS A 2 6.60 11.89 -1.34
CA LYS A 2 6.74 12.59 -0.05
C LYS A 2 6.52 11.60 1.09
N ILE A 3 7.29 11.75 2.17
CA ILE A 3 7.07 11.07 3.45
C ILE A 3 6.44 12.06 4.44
N ALA A 4 5.48 11.62 5.25
CA ALA A 4 4.77 12.42 6.25
C ALA A 4 4.52 11.64 7.55
N GLY A 5 3.98 12.31 8.57
CA GLY A 5 3.72 11.71 9.89
C GLY A 5 4.97 11.65 10.78
N ASN A 6 5.07 10.62 11.62
CA ASN A 6 6.20 10.42 12.51
C ASN A 6 7.43 9.90 11.76
N LEU A 7 8.53 10.66 11.81
CA LEU A 7 9.80 10.29 11.19
C LEU A 7 10.84 9.80 12.20
N ILE A 8 10.46 9.64 13.47
CA ILE A 8 11.32 9.22 14.57
C ILE A 8 10.92 7.79 14.98
N ASN A 9 11.70 6.80 14.53
CA ASN A 9 11.52 5.36 14.83
C ASN A 9 10.05 4.88 14.75
N PRO A 10 9.35 5.09 13.62
CA PRO A 10 7.95 4.68 13.47
C PRO A 10 7.83 3.15 13.40
N SER A 11 6.83 2.57 14.08
CA SER A 11 6.54 1.13 14.03
C SER A 11 5.75 0.71 12.79
N VAL A 12 5.00 1.62 12.18
CA VAL A 12 4.06 1.31 11.09
C VAL A 12 4.28 2.25 9.92
N LEU A 13 4.33 1.68 8.71
CA LEU A 13 4.35 2.42 7.44
C LEU A 13 3.02 2.23 6.71
N ILE A 14 2.41 3.34 6.29
CA ILE A 14 1.18 3.32 5.48
C ILE A 14 1.43 3.99 4.13
N ILE A 15 1.03 3.33 3.05
CA ILE A 15 1.28 3.78 1.68
C ILE A 15 -0.04 3.85 0.90
N GLY A 16 -0.27 4.95 0.20
CA GLY A 16 -1.38 5.10 -0.73
C GLY A 16 -0.92 5.19 -2.19
N CYS A 17 -1.84 4.87 -3.10
CA CYS A 17 -1.74 5.10 -4.55
C CYS A 17 -0.51 4.43 -5.19
N PHE A 18 -0.37 3.11 -5.02
CA PHE A 18 0.52 2.33 -5.88
C PHE A 18 0.03 2.37 -7.32
N HIS A 19 -1.27 2.15 -7.51
CA HIS A 19 -1.94 2.38 -8.78
C HIS A 19 -2.58 3.77 -8.77
N GLY A 20 -2.47 4.49 -9.88
CA GLY A 20 -2.92 5.87 -9.94
C GLY A 20 -4.43 6.04 -10.12
N ASP A 21 -5.11 5.05 -10.68
CA ASP A 21 -6.56 4.98 -10.77
C ASP A 21 -7.25 4.64 -9.43
N GLU A 22 -6.48 4.47 -8.35
CA GLU A 22 -6.95 4.20 -6.98
C GLU A 22 -6.62 5.38 -6.03
N PRO A 23 -7.20 6.59 -6.23
CA PRO A 23 -6.79 7.81 -5.51
C PRO A 23 -7.24 7.89 -4.04
N GLN A 24 -8.04 6.92 -3.56
CA GLN A 24 -8.63 6.91 -2.23
C GLN A 24 -7.56 7.00 -1.14
N GLY A 25 -6.41 6.36 -1.36
CA GLY A 25 -5.30 6.34 -0.41
C GLY A 25 -4.75 7.74 -0.09
N GLU A 26 -4.51 8.57 -1.10
CA GLU A 26 -4.01 9.94 -0.91
C GLU A 26 -5.01 10.77 -0.11
N TYR A 27 -6.29 10.73 -0.50
CA TYR A 27 -7.35 11.45 0.19
C TYR A 27 -7.45 11.06 1.67
N LEU A 28 -7.49 9.76 1.98
CA LEU A 28 -7.67 9.27 3.33
C LEU A 28 -6.47 9.62 4.23
N ILE A 29 -5.25 9.46 3.71
CA ILE A 29 -4.02 9.77 4.45
C ILE A 29 -3.91 11.27 4.73
N GLU A 30 -4.14 12.13 3.74
CA GLU A 30 -4.04 13.59 3.93
C GLU A 30 -5.06 14.10 4.93
N ARG A 31 -6.31 13.61 4.86
CA ARG A 31 -7.37 13.98 5.80
C ARG A 31 -7.08 13.47 7.22
N TYR A 32 -6.41 12.33 7.36
CA TYR A 32 -5.98 11.85 8.67
C TYR A 32 -4.90 12.75 9.24
N LEU A 33 -3.89 13.12 8.44
CA LEU A 33 -2.80 14.00 8.85
C LEU A 33 -3.28 15.40 9.25
N ASP A 34 -4.29 15.95 8.56
CA ASP A 34 -4.94 17.22 8.94
C ASP A 34 -5.55 17.14 10.34
N LYS A 35 -6.15 16.00 10.69
CA LYS A 35 -6.84 15.78 11.97
C LYS A 35 -5.89 15.34 13.09
N LYS A 36 -4.82 14.63 12.75
CA LYS A 36 -3.87 13.98 13.67
C LYS A 36 -2.43 14.23 13.21
N PRO A 37 -1.95 15.49 13.25
CA PRO A 37 -0.59 15.83 12.84
C PRO A 37 0.49 15.16 13.71
N ASP A 38 0.17 14.84 14.97
CA ASP A 38 1.07 14.20 15.94
C ASP A 38 0.98 12.66 15.94
N THR A 39 0.46 12.05 14.87
CA THR A 39 0.38 10.59 14.71
C THR A 39 1.75 9.92 14.83
N ASN A 40 1.80 8.70 15.39
CA ASN A 40 3.02 7.89 15.51
C ASN A 40 3.37 7.08 14.23
N ILE A 41 2.54 7.17 13.19
CA ILE A 41 2.68 6.41 11.94
C ILE A 41 3.49 7.22 10.92
N VAL A 42 4.30 6.53 10.10
CA VAL A 42 4.92 7.11 8.91
C VAL A 42 4.06 6.83 7.67
N PHE A 43 3.88 7.84 6.83
CA PHE A 43 3.03 7.76 5.65
C PHE A 43 3.79 8.09 4.37
N ILE A 44 3.44 7.40 3.28
CA ILE A 44 3.60 7.84 1.90
C ILE A 44 2.19 8.06 1.34
N PRO A 45 1.65 9.30 1.33
CA PRO A 45 0.26 9.54 0.94
C PRO A 45 -0.06 9.09 -0.49
N CYS A 46 0.84 9.36 -1.42
CA CYS A 46 0.70 9.02 -2.83
C CYS A 46 2.07 8.65 -3.40
N LEU A 47 2.21 7.37 -3.75
CA LEU A 47 3.41 6.85 -4.39
C LEU A 47 3.44 7.23 -5.88
N ASN A 48 2.42 6.83 -6.64
CA ASN A 48 2.30 7.05 -8.08
C ASN A 48 1.59 8.38 -8.41
N LYS A 49 2.27 9.51 -8.17
CA LYS A 49 1.71 10.84 -8.45
C LYS A 49 1.35 11.07 -9.91
N TYR A 50 2.11 10.49 -10.85
CA TYR A 50 1.80 10.62 -12.26
C TYR A 50 0.50 9.88 -12.59
N GLY A 51 0.40 8.62 -12.19
CA GLY A 51 -0.80 7.82 -12.40
C GLY A 51 -2.02 8.49 -11.80
N THR A 52 -1.94 8.95 -10.54
CA THR A 52 -3.06 9.62 -9.86
C THR A 52 -3.53 10.88 -10.55
N LYS A 53 -2.59 11.72 -11.02
CA LYS A 53 -2.95 12.93 -11.77
C LYS A 53 -3.65 12.62 -13.10
N ASN A 54 -3.33 11.49 -13.72
CA ASN A 54 -3.85 11.11 -15.04
C ASN A 54 -4.98 10.07 -14.97
N GLY A 55 -5.35 9.58 -13.77
CA GLY A 55 -6.35 8.54 -13.59
C GLY A 55 -5.98 7.21 -14.27
N ILE A 56 -4.71 6.81 -14.19
CA ILE A 56 -4.22 5.58 -14.79
C ILE A 56 -3.49 4.72 -13.76
N ARG A 57 -3.59 3.39 -13.91
CA ARG A 57 -2.91 2.40 -13.09
C ARG A 57 -1.40 2.60 -12.96
N THR A 58 -0.72 2.74 -14.09
CA THR A 58 0.74 2.70 -14.17
C THR A 58 1.38 4.05 -13.87
N ASN A 59 2.71 4.07 -13.67
CA ASN A 59 3.47 5.32 -13.57
C ASN A 59 3.73 5.96 -14.95
N GLU A 60 4.58 6.99 -15.01
CA GLU A 60 4.89 7.71 -16.26
C GLU A 60 5.57 6.87 -17.34
N ASN A 61 6.20 5.75 -16.95
CA ASN A 61 6.87 4.81 -17.86
C ASN A 61 5.96 3.66 -18.30
N GLY A 62 4.68 3.67 -17.91
CA GLY A 62 3.75 2.58 -18.19
C GLY A 62 4.04 1.32 -17.37
N VAL A 63 4.70 1.47 -16.22
CA VAL A 63 5.02 0.36 -15.31
C VAL A 63 4.00 0.27 -14.17
N ASP A 64 3.50 -0.93 -13.92
CA ASP A 64 2.77 -1.28 -12.71
C ASP A 64 3.76 -1.39 -11.55
N LEU A 65 3.73 -0.40 -10.65
CA LEU A 65 4.63 -0.36 -9.50
C LEU A 65 4.47 -1.59 -8.60
N ASN A 66 3.27 -2.18 -8.52
CA ASN A 66 3.01 -3.39 -7.75
C ASN A 66 3.33 -4.68 -8.55
N ARG A 67 4.13 -4.56 -9.61
CA ARG A 67 4.79 -5.67 -10.33
C ARG A 67 6.30 -5.42 -10.50
N ASN A 68 6.84 -4.33 -9.94
CA ASN A 68 8.20 -3.90 -10.19
C ASN A 68 9.19 -4.26 -9.06
N PHE A 69 8.78 -4.94 -7.99
CA PHE A 69 9.69 -5.26 -6.88
C PHE A 69 10.64 -6.42 -7.20
N PRO A 70 11.88 -6.42 -6.66
CA PRO A 70 12.91 -7.43 -6.93
C PRO A 70 12.70 -8.71 -6.13
N THR A 71 11.54 -9.32 -6.35
CA THR A 71 11.14 -10.61 -5.78
C THR A 71 11.72 -11.76 -6.59
N GLN A 72 11.86 -12.93 -5.97
CA GLN A 72 12.29 -14.16 -6.64
C GLN A 72 11.33 -14.59 -7.75
N ASN A 73 10.03 -14.26 -7.61
CA ASN A 73 9.01 -14.54 -8.61
C ASN A 73 8.78 -13.39 -9.60
N TRP A 74 9.63 -12.35 -9.62
CA TRP A 74 9.52 -11.28 -10.61
C TRP A 74 9.75 -11.85 -12.02
N GLU A 75 8.91 -11.44 -12.96
CA GLU A 75 8.98 -11.87 -14.35
C GLU A 75 8.81 -10.68 -15.28
N LYS A 76 9.56 -10.69 -16.39
CA LYS A 76 9.36 -9.72 -17.47
C LYS A 76 8.16 -10.13 -18.30
N THR A 77 7.10 -9.32 -18.24
CA THR A 77 5.85 -9.55 -18.96
C THR A 77 5.72 -8.70 -20.22
N GLU A 78 4.65 -8.93 -21.00
CA GLU A 78 4.29 -8.05 -22.11
C GLU A 78 3.94 -6.64 -21.62
N LYS A 79 4.12 -5.64 -22.48
CA LYS A 79 3.79 -4.24 -22.18
C LYS A 79 2.29 -3.99 -22.20
N ASN A 80 1.63 -4.31 -21.10
CA ASN A 80 0.24 -3.99 -20.78
C ASN A 80 0.15 -3.28 -19.42
N GLU A 81 -1.05 -3.14 -18.87
CA GLU A 81 -1.28 -2.47 -17.59
C GLU A 81 -0.68 -3.18 -16.35
N PHE A 82 -0.20 -4.43 -16.51
CA PHE A 82 0.50 -5.22 -15.50
C PHE A 82 2.00 -5.35 -15.80
N PHE A 83 2.54 -4.53 -16.71
CA PHE A 83 3.95 -4.55 -17.06
C PHE A 83 4.81 -4.15 -15.86
N GLY A 84 5.61 -5.08 -15.35
CA GLY A 84 6.45 -4.89 -14.16
C GLY A 84 7.79 -4.19 -14.41
N GLY A 85 7.98 -3.56 -15.57
CA GLY A 85 9.24 -2.91 -15.96
C GLY A 85 10.17 -3.80 -16.78
N GLU A 86 11.24 -3.18 -17.32
CA GLU A 86 12.25 -3.90 -18.13
C GLU A 86 13.15 -4.81 -17.27
N GLU A 87 13.30 -4.44 -16.00
CA GLU A 87 14.07 -5.12 -14.94
C GLU A 87 13.41 -4.85 -13.58
N PRO A 88 13.61 -5.71 -12.56
CA PRO A 88 13.06 -5.44 -11.24
C PRO A 88 13.72 -4.20 -10.61
N ALA A 89 12.93 -3.45 -9.85
CA ALA A 89 13.30 -2.17 -9.23
C ALA A 89 13.82 -1.13 -10.24
N SER A 90 13.36 -1.19 -11.50
CA SER A 90 13.68 -0.20 -12.53
C SER A 90 13.17 1.20 -12.18
N GLU A 91 12.01 1.27 -11.51
CA GLU A 91 11.32 2.54 -11.26
C GLU A 91 11.85 3.26 -10.02
N ILE A 92 11.85 4.60 -10.10
CA ILE A 92 12.29 5.44 -8.98
C ILE A 92 11.34 5.31 -7.78
N GLU A 93 10.05 5.06 -8.03
CA GLU A 93 9.04 4.89 -7.01
C GLU A 93 9.24 3.61 -6.21
N THR A 94 9.52 2.51 -6.89
CA THR A 94 9.85 1.23 -6.28
C THR A 94 11.07 1.37 -5.37
N ARG A 95 12.17 1.95 -5.88
CA ARG A 95 13.40 2.18 -5.10
C ARG A 95 13.14 3.08 -3.89
N PHE A 96 12.33 4.12 -4.05
CA PHE A 96 11.96 5.01 -2.95
C PHE A 96 11.22 4.28 -1.81
N VAL A 97 10.29 3.37 -2.14
CA VAL A 97 9.62 2.53 -1.13
C VAL A 97 10.63 1.61 -0.44
N MET A 98 11.50 0.96 -1.22
CA MET A 98 12.52 0.06 -0.67
C MET A 98 13.45 0.79 0.31
N GLU A 99 13.94 1.97 -0.06
CA GLU A 99 14.77 2.82 0.79
C GLU A 99 14.02 3.28 2.05
N THR A 100 12.71 3.59 1.91
CA THR A 100 11.87 3.96 3.05
C THR A 100 11.71 2.81 4.04
N VAL A 101 11.47 1.59 3.56
CA VAL A 101 11.37 0.39 4.38
C VAL A 101 12.70 0.09 5.08
N GLU A 102 13.83 0.18 4.38
CA GLU A 102 15.15 -0.04 4.99
C GLU A 102 15.49 1.03 6.04
N LYS A 103 15.13 2.29 5.78
CA LYS A 103 15.39 3.40 6.69
C LYS A 103 14.59 3.28 7.99
N TYR A 104 13.30 2.98 7.89
CA TYR A 104 12.39 3.03 9.04
C TYR A 104 12.15 1.68 9.70
N LYS A 105 12.43 0.57 9.01
CA LYS A 105 12.29 -0.80 9.52
C LYS A 105 10.94 -1.04 10.21
N PRO A 106 9.81 -0.76 9.51
CA PRO A 106 8.49 -0.88 10.10
C PRO A 106 8.25 -2.33 10.56
N ARG A 107 7.51 -2.48 11.65
CA ARG A 107 7.02 -3.76 12.18
C ARG A 107 5.75 -4.24 11.50
N LEU A 108 5.04 -3.33 10.82
CA LEU A 108 3.87 -3.62 10.01
C LEU A 108 3.74 -2.59 8.89
N ILE A 109 3.30 -3.04 7.71
CA ILE A 109 3.02 -2.20 6.56
C ILE A 109 1.55 -2.33 6.17
N LEU A 110 0.89 -1.22 5.91
CA LEU A 110 -0.45 -1.16 5.31
C LEU A 110 -0.38 -0.42 3.98
N THR A 111 -0.87 -1.05 2.92
CA THR A 111 -1.10 -0.38 1.63
C THR A 111 -2.59 -0.18 1.42
N LEU A 112 -2.96 0.99 0.89
CA LEU A 112 -4.33 1.29 0.50
C LEU A 112 -4.47 1.15 -1.01
N HIS A 113 -5.32 0.22 -1.41
CA HIS A 113 -5.70 -0.11 -2.78
C HIS A 113 -7.22 -0.03 -2.94
N ALA A 114 -7.70 -0.24 -4.16
CA ALA A 114 -9.10 -0.45 -4.50
C ALA A 114 -9.16 -1.38 -5.73
N PRO A 115 -10.27 -2.10 -6.02
CA PRO A 115 -11.62 -1.86 -5.51
C PRO A 115 -12.25 -3.03 -4.74
N TYR A 116 -11.48 -4.04 -4.37
CA TYR A 116 -12.03 -5.38 -4.09
C TYR A 116 -12.77 -5.55 -2.75
N LYS A 117 -12.77 -4.54 -1.86
CA LYS A 117 -13.43 -4.62 -0.53
C LYS A 117 -12.96 -5.81 0.30
N ILE A 118 -11.65 -6.04 0.32
CA ILE A 118 -11.02 -7.15 1.05
C ILE A 118 -9.86 -6.65 1.90
N VAL A 119 -9.54 -7.41 2.95
CA VAL A 119 -8.30 -7.26 3.70
C VAL A 119 -7.37 -8.39 3.28
N ASN A 120 -6.55 -8.12 2.27
CA ASN A 120 -5.52 -9.06 1.84
C ASN A 120 -4.26 -8.92 2.68
N TYR A 121 -3.52 -10.00 2.89
CA TYR A 121 -2.33 -9.98 3.73
C TYR A 121 -1.24 -10.92 3.24
N ASP A 122 0.01 -10.55 3.50
CA ASP A 122 1.22 -11.31 3.21
C ASP A 122 2.12 -11.40 4.45
N GLY A 123 2.75 -12.56 4.63
CA GLY A 123 3.57 -12.84 5.81
C GLY A 123 2.75 -13.02 7.10
N ASP A 124 3.36 -12.76 8.25
CA ASP A 124 2.74 -12.93 9.58
C ASP A 124 1.80 -11.76 9.94
N ALA A 125 0.79 -11.52 9.10
CA ALA A 125 -0.13 -10.38 9.20
C ALA A 125 -1.59 -10.76 9.52
N LEU A 126 -1.92 -12.06 9.64
CA LEU A 126 -3.30 -12.53 9.82
C LEU A 126 -4.00 -11.93 11.06
N VAL A 127 -3.28 -11.74 12.17
CA VAL A 127 -3.85 -11.15 13.40
C VAL A 127 -4.25 -9.70 13.16
N ALA A 128 -3.37 -8.92 12.53
CA ALA A 128 -3.64 -7.53 12.20
C ALA A 128 -4.72 -7.40 11.11
N ALA A 129 -4.71 -8.27 10.09
CA ALA A 129 -5.74 -8.33 9.06
C ALA A 129 -7.13 -8.60 9.65
N ASN A 130 -7.26 -9.56 10.57
CA ASN A 130 -8.51 -9.82 11.30
C ASN A 130 -8.95 -8.63 12.17
N ALA A 131 -8.01 -7.91 12.77
CA ALA A 131 -8.34 -6.71 13.55
C ALA A 131 -8.88 -5.59 12.66
N ILE A 132 -8.26 -5.36 11.49
CA ILE A 132 -8.72 -4.42 10.47
C ILE A 132 -10.11 -4.82 9.94
N SER A 133 -10.29 -6.10 9.59
CA SER A 133 -11.55 -6.65 9.12
C SER A 133 -12.71 -6.40 10.09
N LYS A 134 -12.49 -6.55 11.41
CA LYS A 134 -13.52 -6.24 12.42
C LYS A 134 -13.94 -4.77 12.45
N ILE A 135 -13.06 -3.84 12.03
CA ILE A 135 -13.35 -2.40 12.01
C ILE A 135 -14.15 -2.03 10.76
N ILE A 136 -13.72 -2.48 9.58
CA ILE A 136 -14.28 -2.07 8.30
C ILE A 136 -15.36 -3.01 7.75
N GLY A 137 -15.42 -4.24 8.27
CA GLY A 137 -16.41 -5.26 7.87
C GLY A 137 -16.07 -6.00 6.58
N TYR A 138 -14.85 -5.86 6.05
CA TYR A 138 -14.40 -6.54 4.83
C TYR A 138 -13.85 -7.93 5.15
N PRO A 139 -14.06 -8.95 4.29
CA PRO A 139 -13.48 -10.28 4.48
C PRO A 139 -11.94 -10.24 4.45
N VAL A 140 -11.31 -11.15 5.19
CA VAL A 140 -9.86 -11.38 5.14
C VAL A 140 -9.58 -12.46 4.11
N GLU A 141 -8.69 -12.19 3.16
CA GLU A 141 -8.37 -13.10 2.06
C GLU A 141 -6.86 -13.26 1.90
N GLU A 142 -6.36 -14.49 1.78
CA GLU A 142 -4.93 -14.76 1.54
C GLU A 142 -4.53 -14.52 0.08
N SER A 143 -5.49 -14.60 -0.84
CA SER A 143 -5.25 -14.47 -2.26
C SER A 143 -6.27 -13.53 -2.89
N ILE A 144 -5.80 -12.71 -3.83
CA ILE A 144 -6.65 -11.88 -4.69
C ILE A 144 -7.17 -12.64 -5.94
N GLY A 145 -6.92 -13.96 -6.02
CA GLY A 145 -7.47 -14.84 -7.07
C GLY A 145 -6.58 -15.03 -8.31
N TYR A 146 -5.40 -14.41 -8.36
CA TYR A 146 -4.43 -14.59 -9.44
C TYR A 146 -2.98 -14.30 -8.99
N PRO A 147 -1.95 -14.79 -9.72
CA PRO A 147 -0.55 -14.53 -9.38
C PRO A 147 -0.15 -13.06 -9.53
N THR A 148 0.69 -12.56 -8.63
CA THR A 148 1.18 -11.18 -8.60
C THR A 148 2.73 -11.13 -8.57
N PRO A 149 3.41 -11.60 -9.63
CA PRO A 149 4.87 -11.59 -9.70
C PRO A 149 5.41 -10.17 -9.55
N GLY A 150 6.45 -9.97 -8.74
CA GLY A 150 6.98 -8.61 -8.52
C GLY A 150 6.15 -7.72 -7.60
N SER A 151 5.19 -8.26 -6.85
CA SER A 151 4.36 -7.46 -5.96
C SER A 151 5.07 -7.02 -4.69
N PHE A 152 4.60 -5.90 -4.15
CA PHE A 152 5.09 -5.36 -2.89
C PHE A 152 4.77 -6.28 -1.72
N GLY A 153 3.59 -6.89 -1.69
CA GLY A 153 3.19 -7.87 -0.67
C GLY A 153 4.13 -9.07 -0.62
N THR A 154 4.50 -9.62 -1.78
CA THR A 154 5.53 -10.68 -1.85
C THR A 154 6.88 -10.18 -1.34
N TRP A 155 7.34 -9.01 -1.80
CA TRP A 155 8.64 -8.47 -1.39
C TRP A 155 8.73 -8.19 0.11
N ALA A 156 7.78 -7.42 0.67
CA ALA A 156 7.81 -7.01 2.07
C ALA A 156 7.31 -8.12 3.02
N GLY A 157 6.15 -8.70 2.72
CA GLY A 157 5.49 -9.72 3.53
C GLY A 157 6.21 -11.05 3.53
N VAL A 158 6.36 -11.64 2.34
CA VAL A 158 6.87 -13.02 2.21
C VAL A 158 8.39 -13.07 2.31
N GLU A 159 9.11 -12.26 1.53
CA GLU A 159 10.56 -12.37 1.42
C GLU A 159 11.33 -11.62 2.51
N LYS A 160 10.83 -10.45 2.95
CA LYS A 160 11.44 -9.66 4.03
C LYS A 160 10.88 -9.99 5.42
N GLY A 161 9.77 -10.72 5.48
CA GLY A 161 9.15 -11.12 6.76
C GLY A 161 8.53 -9.94 7.52
N ILE A 162 8.17 -8.85 6.85
CA ILE A 162 7.51 -7.70 7.45
C ILE A 162 5.99 -7.86 7.25
N PRO A 163 5.19 -8.07 8.30
CA PRO A 163 3.73 -8.19 8.19
C PRO A 163 3.13 -7.09 7.30
N THR A 164 2.57 -7.48 6.16
CA THR A 164 2.08 -6.54 5.13
C THR A 164 0.61 -6.80 4.85
N ILE A 165 -0.18 -5.74 4.85
CA ILE A 165 -1.62 -5.78 4.58
C ILE A 165 -1.90 -4.91 3.36
N THR A 166 -2.69 -5.45 2.45
CA THR A 166 -3.27 -4.73 1.31
C THR A 166 -4.75 -4.54 1.62
N LEU A 167 -5.12 -3.33 2.03
CA LEU A 167 -6.52 -2.98 2.26
C LEU A 167 -7.12 -2.50 0.94
N GLU A 168 -7.91 -3.35 0.34
CA GLU A 168 -8.67 -3.09 -0.88
C GLU A 168 -9.98 -2.38 -0.49
N LEU A 169 -10.07 -1.10 -0.81
CA LEU A 169 -11.19 -0.23 -0.48
C LEU A 169 -12.33 -0.38 -1.48
N ASP A 170 -13.49 0.18 -1.13
CA ASP A 170 -14.66 0.23 -2.03
C ASP A 170 -14.53 1.45 -2.94
N GLU A 171 -14.57 1.26 -4.26
CA GLU A 171 -14.54 2.36 -5.23
C GLU A 171 -15.93 2.86 -5.64
N GLU A 172 -16.98 2.10 -5.34
CA GLU A 172 -18.36 2.44 -5.74
C GLU A 172 -19.02 3.45 -4.78
N VAL A 173 -18.37 3.73 -3.65
CA VAL A 173 -18.86 4.66 -2.62
C VAL A 173 -18.02 5.93 -2.59
N GLU A 174 -18.65 7.03 -2.15
CA GLU A 174 -17.93 8.27 -1.86
C GLU A 174 -16.82 8.01 -0.82
N VAL A 175 -15.59 8.42 -1.12
CA VAL A 175 -14.40 8.17 -0.27
C VAL A 175 -14.56 8.71 1.16
N GLN A 176 -15.41 9.72 1.35
CA GLN A 176 -15.79 10.28 2.65
C GLN A 176 -16.41 9.22 3.58
N LEU A 177 -17.16 8.25 3.03
CA LEU A 177 -17.78 7.17 3.79
C LEU A 177 -16.74 6.17 4.32
N LEU A 178 -15.54 6.13 3.71
CA LEU A 178 -14.42 5.31 4.16
C LEU A 178 -13.59 5.98 5.25
N GLN A 179 -13.75 7.29 5.49
CA GLN A 179 -12.92 8.03 6.45
C GLN A 179 -13.02 7.48 7.86
N GLU A 180 -14.23 7.31 8.38
CA GLU A 180 -14.42 6.83 9.76
C GLU A 180 -13.79 5.45 10.01
N PRO A 181 -14.07 4.40 9.21
CA PRO A 181 -13.45 3.10 9.43
C PRO A 181 -11.93 3.12 9.20
N VAL A 182 -11.44 3.80 8.17
CA VAL A 182 -9.99 3.87 7.88
C VAL A 182 -9.24 4.65 8.98
N PHE A 183 -9.82 5.71 9.52
CA PHE A 183 -9.20 6.44 10.62
C PHE A 183 -9.14 5.60 11.89
N LYS A 184 -10.19 4.81 12.18
CA LYS A 184 -10.15 3.85 13.28
C LYS A 184 -9.07 2.79 13.09
N ILE A 185 -8.83 2.35 11.85
CA ILE A 185 -7.73 1.43 11.52
C ILE A 185 -6.38 2.10 11.80
N PHE A 186 -6.18 3.34 11.34
CA PHE A 186 -4.94 4.07 11.60
C PHE A 186 -4.71 4.28 13.10
N GLU A 187 -5.72 4.73 13.86
CA GLU A 187 -5.64 4.91 15.32
C GLU A 187 -5.37 3.59 16.07
N MET A 188 -5.87 2.45 15.55
CA MET A 188 -5.54 1.13 16.08
C MET A 188 -4.07 0.79 15.85
N LEU A 189 -3.56 1.06 14.64
CA LEU A 189 -2.18 0.76 14.25
C LEU A 189 -1.14 1.66 14.92
N GLU A 190 -1.50 2.83 15.43
CA GLU A 190 -0.61 3.68 16.25
C GLU A 190 -0.10 2.97 17.52
N LYS A 191 -0.74 1.86 17.93
CA LYS A 191 -0.43 1.10 19.14
C LYS A 191 0.41 -0.17 18.87
N TYR A 192 0.86 -0.37 17.63
CA TYR A 192 1.62 -1.54 17.17
C TYR A 192 3.11 -1.45 17.48
#